data_AF-A0A1E3W9B4-F1
#
_entry.id   AF-A0A1E3W9B4-F1
#
_cell.length_a   1.000
_cell.length_b   1.000
_cell.length_c   1.000
_cell.angle_alpha   90.00
_cell.angle_beta   90.00
_cell.angle_gamma   90.00
#
_symmetry.space_group_name_H-M   'P 1'
#
loop_
_entity.id
_entity.type
_entity.pdbx_description
1 polymer ?
#
loop_
_entity_poly.entity_id
_entity_poly.type
_entity_poly.pdbx_seq_one_letter_code
_entity_poly.pdbx_strand_id
1 'polypeptide(L)' 'MAYRLSPPTQVVFFLSLLLAVLALLAQYAAVTIPVVSGHTFETLLLAFLLLLAGNLFRGF' A
#
# COMPACT_ATOMS: atom_id res chain seq x y z
N MET A 1 -4.74 18.24 20.16
CA MET A 1 -3.85 18.39 18.99
C MET A 1 -4.44 17.54 17.86
N ALA A 2 -5.21 18.11 16.95
CA ALA A 2 -5.76 17.35 15.82
C ALA A 2 -4.63 17.11 14.80
N TYR A 3 -4.22 15.84 14.65
CA TYR A 3 -3.30 15.45 13.57
C TYR A 3 -4.01 15.71 12.25
N ARG A 4 -3.66 16.80 11.55
CA ARG A 4 -4.22 17.16 10.25
C ARG A 4 -3.60 16.27 9.18
N LEU A 5 -4.09 15.04 9.08
CA LEU A 5 -3.79 14.16 7.96
C LEU A 5 -4.32 14.83 6.68
N SER A 6 -3.43 14.99 5.71
CA SER A 6 -3.83 15.52 4.41
C SER A 6 -4.28 14.37 3.53
N PRO A 7 -5.36 14.51 2.75
CA PRO A 7 -5.76 13.44 1.86
C PRO A 7 -4.63 13.14 0.86
N PRO A 8 -4.22 11.87 0.70
CA PRO A 8 -3.26 11.48 -0.32
C PRO A 8 -3.83 11.75 -1.71
N THR A 9 -2.97 11.92 -2.72
CA THR A 9 -3.45 11.99 -4.10
C THR A 9 -4.17 10.70 -4.48
N GLN A 10 -5.13 10.81 -5.40
CA GLN A 10 -5.87 9.64 -5.90
C GLN A 10 -4.91 8.57 -6.42
N VAL A 11 -3.83 8.98 -7.10
CA VAL A 11 -2.80 8.08 -7.63
C VAL A 11 -2.11 7.29 -6.53
N VAL A 12 -1.60 7.96 -5.48
CA VAL A 12 -0.93 7.28 -4.35
C VAL A 12 -1.90 6.35 -3.62
N PHE A 13 -3.16 6.76 -3.43
CA PHE A 13 -4.17 5.91 -2.82
C PHE A 13 -4.40 4.63 -3.62
N PHE A 14 -4.62 4.73 -4.94
CA PHE A 14 -4.87 3.56 -5.78
C PHE A 14 -3.66 2.63 -5.90
N LEU A 15 -2.44 3.18 -5.97
CA LEU A 15 -1.22 2.38 -5.97
C LEU A 15 -1.04 1.61 -4.66
N SER A 16 -1.26 2.28 -3.52
CA SER A 16 -1.20 1.65 -2.20
C SER A 16 -2.25 0.55 -2.07
N LEU A 17 -3.48 0.82 -2.51
CA LEU A 17 -4.57 -0.14 -2.47
C LEU A 17 -4.28 -1.36 -3.35
N LEU A 18 -3.75 -1.15 -4.56
CA LEU A 18 -3.37 -2.22 -5.48
C LEU A 18 -2.33 -3.14 -4.85
N LEU A 19 -1.24 -2.57 -4.30
CA LEU A 19 -0.19 -3.36 -3.65
C LEU A 19 -0.72 -4.16 -2.45
N ALA A 20 -1.57 -3.56 -1.63
CA ALA A 20 -2.20 -4.25 -0.51
C ALA A 20 -3.08 -5.42 -0.97
N VAL A 21 -3.88 -5.22 -2.02
CA VAL A 21 -4.74 -6.28 -2.59
C VAL A 21 -3.88 -7.41 -3.16
N LEU A 22 -2.81 -7.12 -3.90
CA LEU A 22 -1.91 -8.13 -4.44
C LEU A 22 -1.26 -8.96 -3.33
N ALA A 23 -0.80 -8.32 -2.26
CA ALA A 23 -0.22 -9.02 -1.11
C ALA A 23 -1.26 -9.93 -0.41
N LEU A 24 -2.50 -9.46 -0.23
CA LEU A 24 -3.57 -10.27 0.35
C LEU A 24 -3.95 -11.46 -0.55
N LEU A 25 -4.00 -11.27 -1.87
CA LEU A 25 -4.27 -12.37 -2.81
C LEU A 25 -3.14 -13.41 -2.79
N ALA A 26 -1.88 -12.96 -2.73
CA ALA A 26 -0.74 -13.85 -2.61
C ALA A 26 -0.75 -14.65 -1.29
N GLN A 27 -1.13 -14.01 -0.18
CA GLN A 27 -1.14 -14.67 1.14
C GLN A 27 -2.34 -15.59 1.36
N TYR A 28 -3.54 -15.14 1.00
CA TYR A 28 -4.80 -15.78 1.42
C TYR A 28 -5.52 -16.50 0.29
N ALA A 29 -5.36 -16.06 -0.96
CA ALA A 29 -5.99 -16.70 -2.12
C ALA A 29 -5.06 -17.69 -2.83
N ALA A 30 -3.84 -17.91 -2.29
CA ALA A 30 -2.79 -18.76 -2.87
C ALA A 30 -2.48 -18.42 -4.34
N VAL A 31 -2.73 -17.17 -4.75
CA VAL A 31 -2.41 -16.71 -6.11
C VAL A 31 -0.91 -16.51 -6.18
N THR A 32 -0.23 -17.30 -7.01
CA THR A 32 1.20 -17.14 -7.22
C THR A 32 1.46 -15.92 -8.09
N ILE A 33 1.84 -14.82 -7.45
CA ILE A 33 2.20 -13.57 -8.10
C ILE A 33 3.73 -13.48 -8.09
N PRO A 34 4.40 -13.48 -9.25
CA PRO A 34 5.84 -13.31 -9.33
C PRO A 34 6.28 -12.08 -8.52
N VAL A 35 7.38 -12.17 -7.77
CA VAL A 35 7.91 -11.14 -6.86
C VAL A 35 7.09 -10.94 -5.57
N VAL A 36 5.76 -10.87 -5.62
CA VAL A 36 4.93 -10.63 -4.42
C VAL A 36 4.85 -11.85 -3.52
N SER A 37 4.70 -13.07 -4.06
CA SER A 37 4.53 -14.28 -3.23
C SER A 37 5.78 -14.65 -2.40
N GLY A 38 6.97 -14.19 -2.79
CA GLY A 38 8.21 -14.36 -2.01
C GLY A 38 8.45 -13.23 -0.99
N HIS A 39 7.73 -12.11 -1.15
CA HIS A 39 7.93 -10.87 -0.41
C HIS A 39 6.59 -10.30 0.07
N THR A 40 5.67 -11.17 0.47
CA THR A 40 4.26 -10.79 0.72
C THR A 40 4.15 -9.77 1.85
N PHE A 41 4.94 -9.94 2.91
CA PHE A 41 5.00 -9.00 4.02
C PHE A 41 5.61 -7.65 3.61
N GLU A 42 6.74 -7.68 2.88
CA GLU A 42 7.40 -6.44 2.42
C GLU A 42 6.51 -5.68 1.43
N THR A 43 5.78 -6.38 0.57
CA THR A 43 4.83 -5.76 -0.36
C THR A 43 3.70 -5.05 0.38
N LEU A 44 3.16 -5.68 1.44
CA LEU A 44 2.11 -5.10 2.27
C LEU A 44 2.64 -3.92 3.12
N LEU A 45 3.87 -4.04 3.63
CA LEU A 45 4.57 -2.96 4.31
C LEU A 45 4.79 -1.76 3.39
N LEU A 46 5.26 -1.98 2.15
CA LEU A 46 5.44 -0.94 1.15
C LEU A 46 4.12 -0.26 0.80
N ALA A 47 3.05 -1.03 0.63
CA ALA A 47 1.70 -0.48 0.41
C ALA A 47 1.30 0.49 1.53
N PHE A 48 1.53 0.09 2.78
CA PHE A 48 1.22 0.92 3.95
C PHE A 48 2.12 2.16 4.02
N LEU A 49 3.43 2.01 3.79
CA LEU A 49 4.37 3.13 3.81
C LEU A 49 4.08 4.14 2.71
N LEU A 50 3.67 3.69 1.52
CA LEU A 50 3.26 4.56 0.41
C LEU A 50 2.01 5.38 0.79
N LEU A 51 1.02 4.72 1.40
CA LEU A 51 -0.19 5.38 1.88
C LEU A 51 0.10 6.36 3.00
N LEU A 52 0.95 5.97 3.96
CA LEU A 52 1.37 6.81 5.08
C LEU A 52 2.12 8.05 4.57
N ALA A 53 3.05 7.87 3.62
CA ALA A 53 3.77 8.96 2.98
C ALA A 53 2.80 9.92 2.27
N GLY A 54 1.81 9.41 1.52
CA GLY A 54 0.80 10.25 0.88
C GLY A 54 -0.08 11.03 1.88
N ASN A 55 -0.34 10.47 3.07
CA ASN A 55 -1.10 11.16 4.11
C ASN A 55 -0.28 12.23 4.87
N LEU A 56 1.02 11.99 5.04
CA LEU A 56 1.96 12.87 5.74
C LEU A 56 2.43 14.03 4.84
N PHE A 57 2.82 13.71 3.61
CA PHE A 57 3.34 14.68 2.65
C PHE A 57 2.19 15.12 1.73
N ARG A 58 1.58 16.25 2.09
CA ARG A 58 0.53 16.90 1.28
C ARG A 58 1.11 17.23 -0.10
N GLY A 59 0.70 16.50 -1.13
CA GLY A 59 1.06 16.78 -2.54
C GLY A 59 2.01 15.79 -3.22
N PHE A 60 2.14 14.55 -2.73
CA PHE A 60 2.73 13.45 -3.50
C PHE A 60 1.66 12.70 -4.30
#